data_AF-A0A939Y4Y0-F1
#
_entry.id   AF-A0A939Y4Y0-F1
#
_cell.length_a   1.000
_cell.length_b   1.000
_cell.length_c   1.000
_cell.angle_alpha   90.00
_cell.angle_beta   90.00
_cell.angle_gamma   90.00
#
_symmetry.space_group_name_H-M   'P 1'
#
loop_
_entity.id
_entity.type
_entity.pdbx_description
1 polymer ?
#
loop_
_entity_poly.entity_id
_entity_poly.type
_entity_poly.pdbx_seq_one_letter_code
_entity_poly.pdbx_strand_id
1 'polypeptide(L)'
;DWAQVVTTADATTFDNYMTNMRKILTDPMKTADMIYVNRCGENFSKSSWRKQLRAMNSAATILFENLDGTVDDGIRDEDLPYDMKADVIKISDEQFGLFYVDSMDHPERYDGKAVCLTGQAWKRREFPKGFYYFAREAMTCCANDIAPCGWVCKGERTPDNKTYFTLTARCKLVQGPDGQTALMLNELKCERAKAPRETLVNFVNL
;
A
#
# COMPACT_ATOMS: atom_id res chain seq x y z
N ASP A 1 19.14 -18.97 16.48
CA ASP A 1 17.85 -18.78 17.16
C ASP A 1 17.00 -17.75 16.45
N TRP A 2 16.21 -18.18 15.47
CA TRP A 2 15.23 -17.32 14.79
C TRP A 2 13.84 -17.80 15.26
N ALA A 3 13.41 -17.32 16.42
CA ALA A 3 12.06 -17.55 16.91
C ALA A 3 11.21 -16.32 16.61
N GLN A 4 10.06 -16.53 15.97
CA GLN A 4 9.08 -15.47 15.73
C GLN A 4 8.08 -15.44 16.89
N VAL A 5 7.83 -14.26 17.46
CA VAL A 5 6.87 -14.05 18.55
C VAL A 5 5.54 -13.55 17.96
N VAL A 6 4.52 -14.41 18.01
CA VAL A 6 3.15 -14.06 17.63
C VAL A 6 2.31 -13.85 18.88
N THR A 7 1.69 -12.69 19.01
CA THR A 7 0.74 -12.38 20.08
C THR A 7 -0.67 -12.31 19.51
N THR A 8 -1.61 -13.02 20.11
CA THR A 8 -3.02 -13.01 19.71
C THR A 8 -3.88 -12.24 20.71
N ALA A 9 -4.95 -11.60 20.23
CA ALA A 9 -5.92 -10.92 21.08
C ALA A 9 -7.36 -11.12 20.57
N ASP A 10 -8.32 -11.25 21.48
CA ASP A 10 -9.74 -11.35 21.15
C ASP A 10 -10.37 -9.95 21.02
N ALA A 11 -10.84 -9.63 19.81
CA ALA A 11 -11.45 -8.34 19.50
C ALA A 11 -12.66 -8.01 20.39
N THR A 12 -13.44 -9.00 20.83
CA THR A 12 -14.64 -8.80 21.66
C THR A 12 -14.32 -8.28 23.05
N THR A 13 -13.07 -8.42 23.49
CA THR A 13 -12.60 -7.96 24.80
C THR A 13 -11.53 -6.87 24.70
N PHE A 14 -11.07 -6.53 23.49
CA PHE A 14 -9.89 -5.69 23.27
C PHE A 14 -9.99 -4.33 23.95
N ASP A 15 -11.08 -3.57 23.76
CA ASP A 15 -11.26 -2.25 24.38
C ASP A 15 -11.33 -2.32 25.91
N ASN A 16 -11.95 -3.38 26.44
CA ASN A 16 -12.04 -3.59 27.89
C ASN A 16 -10.64 -3.83 28.48
N TYR A 17 -9.84 -4.70 27.84
CA TYR A 17 -8.46 -4.93 28.25
C TYR A 17 -7.58 -3.70 28.06
N MET A 18 -7.73 -2.96 26.96
CA MET A 18 -6.97 -1.73 26.71
C MET A 18 -7.26 -0.65 27.77
N THR A 19 -8.51 -0.57 28.23
CA THR A 19 -8.96 0.42 29.23
C THR A 19 -8.59 0.00 30.66
N ASN A 20 -8.91 -1.25 31.05
CA ASN A 20 -8.88 -1.68 32.45
C ASN A 20 -7.65 -2.53 32.80
N MET A 21 -7.06 -3.22 31.82
CA MET A 21 -5.96 -4.18 32.02
C MET A 21 -4.82 -3.93 31.03
N ARG A 22 -4.53 -2.65 30.73
CA ARG A 22 -3.67 -2.26 29.62
C ARG A 22 -2.34 -2.99 29.58
N LYS A 23 -1.63 -3.06 30.71
CA LYS A 23 -0.32 -3.72 30.79
C LYS A 23 -0.38 -5.20 30.37
N ILE A 24 -1.37 -5.94 30.85
CA ILE A 24 -1.54 -7.37 30.53
C ILE A 24 -1.71 -7.56 29.02
N LEU A 25 -2.47 -6.68 28.37
CA LEU A 25 -2.67 -6.72 26.92
C LEU A 25 -1.42 -6.28 26.16
N THR A 26 -0.82 -5.15 26.56
CA THR A 26 0.21 -4.46 25.76
C THR A 26 1.63 -5.01 25.95
N ASP A 27 1.96 -5.57 27.11
CA ASP A 27 3.33 -5.99 27.38
C ASP A 27 3.82 -7.11 26.44
N PRO A 28 3.03 -8.16 26.14
CA PRO A 28 3.39 -9.14 25.11
C PRO A 28 3.48 -8.52 23.70
N MET A 29 2.61 -7.56 23.38
CA MET A 29 2.55 -6.93 22.06
C MET A 29 3.75 -6.04 21.75
N LYS A 30 4.43 -5.48 22.77
CA LYS A 30 5.63 -4.65 22.59
C LYS A 30 6.83 -5.41 22.03
N THR A 31 6.90 -6.71 22.26
CA THR A 31 8.00 -7.58 21.80
C THR A 31 7.57 -8.53 20.69
N ALA A 32 6.33 -8.44 20.22
CA ALA A 32 5.82 -9.30 19.18
C ALA A 32 6.38 -8.90 17.81
N ASP A 33 6.69 -9.90 16.99
CA ASP A 33 6.92 -9.73 15.55
C ASP A 33 5.59 -9.64 14.79
N MET A 34 4.53 -10.26 15.34
CA MET A 34 3.18 -10.20 14.78
C MET A 34 2.12 -10.11 15.88
N ILE A 35 1.15 -9.21 15.68
CA ILE A 35 -0.03 -9.07 16.52
C ILE A 35 -1.25 -9.46 15.69
N TYR A 36 -1.98 -10.48 16.14
CA TYR A 36 -3.14 -11.03 15.43
C TYR A 36 -4.40 -10.86 16.28
N VAL A 37 -5.30 -9.99 15.85
CA VAL A 37 -6.55 -9.71 16.56
C VAL A 37 -7.69 -10.46 15.88
N ASN A 38 -8.28 -11.44 16.57
CA ASN A 38 -9.31 -12.31 15.98
C ASN A 38 -10.74 -11.92 16.37
N ARG A 39 -11.71 -12.48 15.64
CA ARG A 39 -13.16 -12.27 15.87
C ARG A 39 -13.59 -10.81 15.69
N CYS A 40 -13.00 -10.12 14.72
CA CYS A 40 -13.32 -8.74 14.43
C CYS A 40 -14.72 -8.65 13.80
N GLY A 41 -15.66 -8.02 14.51
CA GLY A 41 -16.96 -7.66 13.95
C GLY A 41 -16.86 -6.42 13.06
N GLU A 42 -17.81 -6.26 12.14
CA GLU A 42 -17.85 -5.15 11.17
C GLU A 42 -17.83 -3.75 11.84
N ASN A 43 -18.42 -3.64 13.03
CA ASN A 43 -18.54 -2.37 13.77
C ASN A 43 -17.29 -2.03 14.60
N PHE A 44 -16.27 -2.87 14.62
CA PHE A 44 -15.07 -2.62 15.42
C PHE A 44 -14.14 -1.61 14.77
N SER A 45 -13.51 -0.78 15.60
CA SER A 45 -12.62 0.29 15.14
C SER A 45 -11.19 -0.24 14.90
N LYS A 46 -11.04 -1.21 14.00
CA LYS A 46 -9.74 -1.84 13.63
C LYS A 46 -8.64 -0.81 13.35
N SER A 47 -8.98 0.24 12.60
CA SER A 47 -8.10 1.38 12.32
C SER A 47 -7.55 2.05 13.60
N SER A 48 -8.43 2.32 14.58
CA SER A 48 -8.03 2.93 15.85
C SER A 48 -7.10 2.01 16.64
N TRP A 49 -7.44 0.71 16.70
CA TRP A 49 -6.58 -0.29 17.34
C TRP A 49 -5.23 -0.40 16.63
N ARG A 50 -5.22 -0.45 15.30
CA ARG A 50 -3.98 -0.47 14.50
C ARG A 50 -3.10 0.73 14.82
N LYS A 51 -3.64 1.95 14.85
CA LYS A 51 -2.88 3.17 15.21
C LYS A 51 -2.25 3.06 16.60
N GLN A 52 -3.01 2.59 17.59
CA GLN A 52 -2.52 2.40 18.95
C GLN A 52 -1.42 1.33 19.02
N LEU A 53 -1.60 0.22 18.32
CA LEU A 53 -0.64 -0.88 18.26
C LEU A 53 0.64 -0.47 17.53
N ARG A 54 0.54 0.25 16.41
CA ARG A 54 1.70 0.80 15.67
C ARG A 54 2.48 1.83 16.48
N ALA A 55 1.79 2.72 17.20
CA ALA A 55 2.45 3.69 18.07
C ALA A 55 3.22 3.01 19.22
N MET A 56 2.78 1.82 19.63
CA MET A 56 3.44 1.02 20.66
C MET A 56 4.57 0.15 20.12
N ASN A 57 4.35 -0.50 18.98
CA ASN A 57 5.31 -1.37 18.31
C ASN A 57 5.18 -1.16 16.79
N SER A 58 6.04 -0.30 16.25
CA SER A 58 6.04 0.03 14.83
C SER A 58 6.55 -1.13 13.97
N ALA A 59 7.34 -2.05 14.54
CA ALA A 59 7.97 -3.16 13.82
C ALA A 59 7.05 -4.38 13.64
N ALA A 60 6.05 -4.57 14.51
CA ALA A 60 5.16 -5.73 14.44
C ALA A 60 4.25 -5.72 13.20
N THR A 61 4.08 -6.85 12.53
CA THR A 61 2.98 -7.01 11.57
C THR A 61 1.65 -7.11 12.33
N ILE A 62 0.67 -6.27 11.99
CA ILE A 62 -0.65 -6.27 12.66
C ILE A 62 -1.71 -6.73 11.68
N LEU A 63 -2.44 -7.78 12.05
CA LEU A 63 -3.50 -8.40 11.26
C LEU A 63 -4.79 -8.52 12.08
N PHE A 64 -5.92 -8.40 11.40
CA PHE A 64 -7.26 -8.52 11.96
C PHE A 64 -8.03 -9.59 11.21
N GLU A 65 -8.47 -10.63 11.92
CA GLU A 65 -9.34 -11.67 11.37
C GLU A 65 -10.80 -11.31 11.64
N ASN A 66 -11.59 -11.21 10.58
CA ASN A 66 -13.03 -10.98 10.60
C ASN A 66 -13.79 -12.26 10.97
N LEU A 67 -15.07 -12.12 11.33
CA LEU A 67 -15.91 -13.26 11.73
C LEU A 67 -16.13 -14.31 10.63
N ASP A 68 -15.95 -13.94 9.36
CA ASP A 68 -16.04 -14.83 8.20
C ASP A 68 -14.72 -15.54 7.87
N GLY A 69 -13.67 -15.31 8.66
CA GLY A 69 -12.33 -15.87 8.48
C GLY A 69 -11.46 -15.11 7.48
N THR A 70 -11.94 -14.01 6.90
CA THR A 70 -11.09 -13.10 6.11
C THR A 70 -10.14 -12.34 7.01
N VAL A 71 -8.95 -11.99 6.49
CA VAL A 71 -7.92 -11.28 7.23
C VAL A 71 -7.57 -10.00 6.49
N ASP A 72 -7.52 -8.88 7.21
CA ASP A 72 -7.04 -7.60 6.70
C ASP A 72 -6.06 -6.94 7.68
N ASP A 73 -5.41 -5.88 7.22
CA ASP A 73 -4.44 -5.11 8.02
C ASP A 73 -5.09 -4.02 8.89
N GLY A 74 -6.42 -3.84 8.80
CA GLY A 74 -7.18 -2.83 9.53
C GLY A 74 -7.02 -1.40 9.03
N ILE A 75 -6.36 -1.17 7.89
CA ILE A 75 -6.25 0.15 7.24
C ILE A 75 -7.59 0.49 6.58
N ARG A 76 -8.14 1.66 6.90
CA ARG A 76 -9.32 2.22 6.22
C ARG A 76 -8.91 3.32 5.24
N ASP A 77 -9.80 3.65 4.31
CA ASP A 77 -9.62 4.77 3.38
C ASP A 77 -9.26 6.08 4.10
N GLU A 78 -9.80 6.32 5.30
CA GLU A 78 -9.52 7.52 6.11
C GLU A 78 -8.12 7.54 6.76
N ASP A 79 -7.42 6.41 6.76
CA ASP A 79 -6.07 6.29 7.33
C ASP A 79 -4.97 6.54 6.31
N LEU A 80 -5.33 6.55 5.03
CA LEU A 80 -4.39 6.85 3.96
C LEU A 80 -4.02 8.34 3.98
N PRO A 81 -2.77 8.70 3.63
CA PRO A 81 -2.29 10.08 3.71
C PRO A 81 -2.78 10.95 2.54
N TYR A 82 -3.65 10.42 1.68
CA TYR A 82 -4.26 11.11 0.55
C TYR A 82 -5.79 10.96 0.59
N ASP A 83 -6.47 11.96 0.03
CA ASP A 83 -7.93 12.02 0.06
C ASP A 83 -8.57 11.05 -0.93
N MET A 84 -9.08 9.93 -0.41
CA MET A 84 -9.76 8.88 -1.17
C MET A 84 -11.12 9.29 -1.75
N LYS A 85 -11.65 10.45 -1.37
CA LYS A 85 -12.93 11.00 -1.85
C LYS A 85 -12.76 12.07 -2.93
N ALA A 86 -11.53 12.48 -3.21
CA ALA A 86 -11.25 13.45 -4.26
C ALA A 86 -11.59 12.89 -5.65
N ASP A 87 -12.06 13.75 -6.56
CA ASP A 87 -12.30 13.38 -7.97
C ASP A 87 -11.04 12.83 -8.65
N VAL A 88 -9.88 13.36 -8.24
CA VAL A 88 -8.55 12.87 -8.60
C VAL A 88 -7.70 12.81 -7.32
N ILE A 89 -7.35 11.59 -6.91
CA ILE A 89 -6.50 11.33 -5.75
C ILE A 89 -5.07 11.74 -6.09
N LYS A 90 -4.54 12.74 -5.40
CA LYS A 90 -3.16 13.20 -5.60
C LYS A 90 -2.22 12.41 -4.70
N ILE A 91 -1.28 11.70 -5.31
CA ILE A 91 -0.23 10.96 -4.62
C ILE A 91 1.04 11.79 -4.71
N SER A 92 1.54 12.27 -3.56
CA SER A 92 2.82 13.00 -3.52
C SER A 92 4.00 12.08 -3.78
N ASP A 93 5.17 12.67 -4.05
CA ASP A 93 6.39 11.91 -4.28
C ASP A 93 6.79 11.06 -3.05
N GLU A 94 6.52 11.55 -1.84
CA GLU A 94 6.75 10.85 -0.57
C GLU A 94 5.74 9.72 -0.34
N GLN A 95 4.54 9.85 -0.88
CA GLN A 95 3.45 8.88 -0.73
C GLN A 95 3.49 7.76 -1.78
N PHE A 96 4.35 7.88 -2.80
CA PHE A 96 4.44 6.91 -3.88
C PHE A 96 4.68 5.49 -3.38
N GLY A 97 5.62 5.30 -2.45
CA GLY A 97 5.95 3.98 -1.91
C GLY A 97 4.75 3.34 -1.19
N LEU A 98 4.04 4.12 -0.37
CA LEU A 98 2.85 3.67 0.32
C LEU A 98 1.73 3.30 -0.67
N PHE A 99 1.45 4.18 -1.64
CA PHE A 99 0.44 3.91 -2.66
C PHE A 99 0.80 2.67 -3.49
N TYR A 100 2.07 2.46 -3.82
CA TYR A 100 2.52 1.26 -4.52
C TYR A 100 2.17 -0.01 -3.75
N VAL A 101 2.56 -0.11 -2.48
CA VAL A 101 2.28 -1.28 -1.64
C VAL A 101 0.78 -1.46 -1.41
N ASP A 102 0.09 -0.39 -1.00
CA ASP A 102 -1.34 -0.46 -0.68
C ASP A 102 -2.20 -0.81 -1.91
N SER A 103 -1.83 -0.32 -3.10
CA SER A 103 -2.53 -0.66 -4.35
C SER A 103 -2.26 -2.09 -4.84
N MET A 104 -1.23 -2.75 -4.33
CA MET A 104 -0.96 -4.17 -4.59
C MET A 104 -1.74 -5.06 -3.63
N ASP A 105 -1.79 -4.68 -2.35
CA ASP A 105 -2.47 -5.45 -1.31
C ASP A 105 -3.99 -5.29 -1.37
N HIS A 106 -4.48 -4.07 -1.69
CA HIS A 106 -5.90 -3.68 -1.72
C HIS A 106 -6.27 -3.03 -3.07
N PRO A 107 -6.09 -3.71 -4.22
CA PRO A 107 -6.32 -3.11 -5.53
C PRO A 107 -7.78 -2.71 -5.76
N GLU A 108 -8.74 -3.38 -5.13
CA GLU A 108 -10.17 -3.09 -5.18
C GLU A 108 -10.53 -1.71 -4.61
N ARG A 109 -9.74 -1.21 -3.64
CA ARG A 109 -9.92 0.14 -3.06
C ARG A 109 -9.80 1.25 -4.12
N TYR A 110 -9.02 0.99 -5.16
CA TYR A 110 -8.71 1.97 -6.20
C TYR A 110 -9.46 1.73 -7.50
N ASP A 111 -10.21 0.63 -7.65
CA ASP A 111 -10.87 0.34 -8.91
C ASP A 111 -11.81 1.46 -9.33
N GLY A 112 -11.69 1.88 -10.59
CA GLY A 112 -12.44 2.99 -11.15
C GLY A 112 -12.04 4.39 -10.66
N LYS A 113 -11.22 4.55 -9.61
CA LYS A 113 -10.78 5.87 -9.13
C LYS A 113 -9.76 6.51 -10.07
N ALA A 114 -9.64 7.84 -10.05
CA ALA A 114 -8.60 8.55 -10.78
C ALA A 114 -7.48 8.95 -9.82
N VAL A 115 -6.23 8.69 -10.21
CA VAL A 115 -5.03 9.02 -9.44
C VAL A 115 -4.12 9.94 -10.24
N CYS A 116 -3.40 10.82 -9.55
CA CYS A 116 -2.40 11.69 -10.13
C CYS A 116 -1.07 11.52 -9.38
N LEU A 117 -0.02 11.12 -10.10
CA LEU A 117 1.28 10.78 -9.52
C LEU A 117 2.43 11.03 -10.50
N THR A 118 3.64 11.17 -9.98
CA THR A 118 4.85 11.42 -10.78
C THR A 118 5.67 10.14 -10.98
N GLY A 119 6.16 9.92 -12.19
CA GLY A 119 6.94 8.73 -12.54
C GLY A 119 7.47 8.80 -13.96
N GLN A 120 8.05 7.70 -14.44
CA GLN A 120 8.67 7.58 -15.76
C GLN A 120 7.99 6.48 -16.57
N ALA A 121 8.07 6.57 -17.90
CA ALA A 121 7.59 5.53 -18.79
C ALA A 121 8.73 4.55 -19.12
N TRP A 122 8.60 3.31 -18.68
CA TRP A 122 9.57 2.23 -18.86
C TRP A 122 9.12 1.26 -19.95
N LYS A 123 10.08 0.81 -20.76
CA LYS A 123 9.85 -0.21 -21.78
C LYS A 123 9.96 -1.59 -21.15
N ARG A 124 8.96 -2.45 -21.40
CA ARG A 124 9.00 -3.89 -21.13
C ARG A 124 8.84 -4.61 -22.47
N ARG A 125 9.62 -5.66 -22.73
CA ARG A 125 9.60 -6.35 -24.03
C ARG A 125 8.28 -7.07 -24.26
N GLU A 126 7.62 -7.45 -23.17
CA GLU A 126 6.39 -8.24 -23.14
C GLU A 126 5.14 -7.37 -23.43
N PHE A 127 5.27 -6.04 -23.40
CA PHE A 127 4.12 -5.16 -23.51
C PHE A 127 3.77 -4.86 -24.97
N PRO A 128 2.48 -4.97 -25.36
CA PRO A 128 2.03 -4.60 -26.69
C PRO A 128 2.14 -3.07 -26.90
N LYS A 129 2.04 -2.64 -28.17
CA LYS A 129 1.96 -1.20 -28.48
C LYS A 129 0.78 -0.55 -27.74
N GLY A 130 0.98 0.67 -27.27
CA GLY A 130 -0.01 1.40 -26.47
C GLY A 130 0.01 1.04 -24.97
N PHE A 131 1.04 0.32 -24.52
CA PHE A 131 1.27 0.01 -23.12
C PHE A 131 2.72 0.28 -22.74
N TYR A 132 2.91 0.74 -21.51
CA TYR A 132 4.22 0.96 -20.92
C TYR A 132 4.15 0.73 -19.41
N TYR A 133 5.30 0.57 -18.76
CA TYR A 133 5.35 0.44 -17.32
C TYR A 133 5.57 1.83 -16.71
N PHE A 134 4.56 2.37 -16.02
CA PHE A 134 4.67 3.66 -15.34
C PHE A 134 5.25 3.42 -13.95
N ALA A 135 6.48 3.87 -13.73
CA ALA A 135 7.25 3.47 -12.55
C ALA A 135 8.25 4.53 -12.09
N ARG A 136 8.69 4.38 -10.84
CA ARG A 136 9.89 5.02 -10.29
C ARG A 136 10.91 3.95 -9.92
N GLU A 137 12.18 4.31 -9.94
CA GLU A 137 13.23 3.45 -9.40
C GLU A 137 13.08 3.34 -7.88
N ALA A 138 13.25 2.15 -7.35
CA ALA A 138 13.18 1.91 -5.92
C ALA A 138 14.34 1.07 -5.43
N MET A 139 14.76 1.35 -4.21
CA MET A 139 15.75 0.56 -3.49
C MET A 139 15.01 -0.48 -2.65
N THR A 140 15.05 -1.73 -3.08
CA THR A 140 14.26 -2.82 -2.49
C THR A 140 14.92 -3.43 -1.25
N CYS A 141 16.22 -3.74 -1.33
CA CYS A 141 16.95 -4.34 -0.19
C CYS A 141 18.30 -3.67 0.11
N CYS A 142 18.97 -3.10 -0.88
CA CYS A 142 20.23 -2.39 -0.73
C CYS A 142 20.48 -1.49 -1.95
N ALA A 143 21.46 -0.58 -1.87
CA ALA A 143 21.77 0.32 -2.99
C ALA A 143 22.17 -0.38 -4.30
N ASN A 144 22.52 -1.67 -4.25
CA ASN A 144 22.84 -2.48 -5.43
C ASN A 144 21.63 -3.20 -6.05
N ASP A 145 20.46 -3.14 -5.41
CA ASP A 145 19.22 -3.77 -5.87
C ASP A 145 18.18 -2.68 -6.15
N ILE A 146 18.37 -1.99 -7.28
CA ILE A 146 17.48 -0.95 -7.78
C ILE A 146 16.62 -1.53 -8.89
N ALA A 147 15.30 -1.54 -8.67
CA ALA A 147 14.33 -2.01 -9.63
C ALA A 147 13.19 -1.00 -9.81
N PRO A 148 12.57 -0.92 -11.00
CA PRO A 148 11.42 -0.07 -11.20
C PRO A 148 10.20 -0.68 -10.47
N CYS A 149 9.52 0.14 -9.67
CA CYS A 149 8.25 -0.19 -9.02
C CYS A 149 7.14 0.72 -9.57
N GLY A 150 6.01 0.11 -9.91
CA GLY A 150 4.88 0.80 -10.50
C GLY A 150 3.91 -0.13 -11.22
N TRP A 151 3.19 0.41 -12.19
CA TRP A 151 2.00 -0.22 -12.75
C TRP A 151 2.07 -0.34 -14.26
N VAL A 152 1.38 -1.33 -14.81
CA VAL A 152 1.08 -1.37 -16.24
C VAL A 152 0.17 -0.19 -16.57
N CYS A 153 0.57 0.62 -17.54
CA CYS A 153 -0.19 1.76 -18.00
C CYS A 153 -0.56 1.60 -19.47
N LYS A 154 -1.84 1.69 -19.81
CA LYS A 154 -2.30 1.87 -21.19
C LYS A 154 -2.28 3.35 -21.51
N GLY A 155 -1.57 3.70 -22.57
CA GLY A 155 -1.36 5.07 -23.01
C GLY A 155 -0.44 5.13 -24.22
N GLU A 156 -0.20 6.34 -24.71
CA GLU A 156 0.49 6.55 -26.00
C GLU A 156 1.94 7.01 -25.83
N ARG A 157 2.44 7.06 -24.58
CA ARG A 157 3.80 7.51 -24.31
C ARG A 157 4.83 6.59 -24.95
N THR A 158 5.86 7.19 -25.54
CA THR A 158 7.06 6.47 -25.96
C THR A 158 7.96 6.29 -24.74
N PRO A 159 8.24 5.06 -24.28
CA PRO A 159 9.03 4.84 -23.09
C PRO A 159 10.50 5.22 -23.32
N ASP A 160 11.03 6.09 -22.47
CA ASP A 160 12.43 6.54 -22.52
C ASP A 160 13.17 6.37 -21.19
N ASN A 161 12.47 5.93 -20.13
CA ASN A 161 12.89 5.78 -18.73
C ASN A 161 13.76 6.92 -18.15
N LYS A 162 13.71 8.11 -18.75
CA LYS A 162 14.55 9.27 -18.40
C LYS A 162 13.70 10.47 -18.06
N THR A 163 12.60 10.64 -18.77
CA THR A 163 11.70 11.79 -18.59
C THR A 163 10.67 11.48 -17.51
N TYR A 164 10.56 12.38 -16.54
CA TYR A 164 9.49 12.34 -15.56
C TYR A 164 8.22 12.97 -16.11
N PHE A 165 7.09 12.37 -15.75
CA PHE A 165 5.76 12.83 -16.09
C PHE A 165 4.86 12.81 -14.86
N THR A 166 4.01 13.82 -14.76
CA THR A 166 2.83 13.77 -13.90
C THR A 166 1.72 13.11 -14.72
N LEU A 167 1.35 11.89 -14.32
CA LEU A 167 0.31 11.09 -14.94
C LEU A 167 -0.96 11.22 -14.12
N THR A 168 -2.05 11.66 -14.74
CA THR A 168 -3.42 11.44 -14.26
C THR A 168 -3.99 10.24 -15.01
N ALA A 169 -4.39 9.20 -14.29
CA ALA A 169 -4.89 7.97 -14.87
C ALA A 169 -6.09 7.42 -14.10
N ARG A 170 -6.97 6.71 -14.80
CA ARG A 170 -8.03 5.92 -14.18
C ARG A 170 -7.51 4.54 -13.84
N CYS A 171 -7.57 4.19 -12.58
CA CYS A 171 -7.28 2.86 -12.07
C CYS A 171 -8.32 1.87 -12.58
N LYS A 172 -7.86 0.68 -12.94
CA LYS A 172 -8.70 -0.44 -13.39
C LYS A 172 -8.16 -1.71 -12.77
N LEU A 173 -9.00 -2.40 -12.02
CA LEU A 173 -8.72 -3.75 -11.55
C LEU A 173 -8.69 -4.70 -12.75
N VAL A 174 -7.59 -5.44 -12.87
CA VAL A 174 -7.43 -6.46 -13.90
C VAL A 174 -7.10 -7.78 -13.24
N GLN A 175 -7.65 -8.86 -13.78
CA GLN A 175 -7.34 -10.21 -13.34
C GLN A 175 -6.38 -10.87 -14.32
N GLY A 176 -5.28 -11.39 -13.80
CA GLY A 176 -4.29 -12.16 -14.53
C GLY A 176 -4.80 -13.56 -14.88
N PRO A 177 -4.11 -14.27 -15.80
CA PRO A 177 -4.44 -15.64 -16.17
C PRO A 177 -4.37 -16.64 -15.01
N ASP A 178 -3.59 -16.31 -13.98
CA ASP A 178 -3.41 -17.07 -12.74
C ASP A 178 -4.47 -16.75 -11.67
N GLY A 179 -5.43 -15.88 -12.00
CA GLY A 179 -6.48 -15.43 -11.09
C GLY A 179 -6.06 -14.30 -10.16
N GLN A 180 -4.78 -13.90 -10.15
CA GLN A 180 -4.31 -12.78 -9.32
C GLN A 180 -4.86 -11.47 -9.86
N THR A 181 -5.30 -10.60 -8.96
CA THR A 181 -5.77 -9.26 -9.30
C THR A 181 -4.63 -8.25 -9.17
N ALA A 182 -4.55 -7.32 -10.11
CA ALA A 182 -3.59 -6.23 -10.09
C ALA A 182 -4.26 -4.92 -10.52
N LEU A 183 -3.71 -3.80 -10.08
CA LEU A 183 -4.16 -2.49 -10.52
C LEU A 183 -3.44 -2.07 -11.81
N MET A 184 -4.20 -1.74 -12.84
CA MET A 184 -3.71 -1.16 -14.09
C MET A 184 -4.10 0.32 -14.20
N LEU A 185 -3.26 1.13 -14.82
CA LEU A 185 -3.53 2.55 -15.09
C LEU A 185 -3.98 2.76 -16.53
N ASN A 186 -5.04 3.53 -16.74
CA ASN A 186 -5.44 4.04 -18.04
C ASN A 186 -5.18 5.55 -18.10
N GLU A 187 -4.22 5.97 -18.93
CA GLU A 187 -3.82 7.37 -19.09
C GLU A 187 -5.04 8.25 -19.46
N LEU A 188 -5.28 9.30 -18.67
CA LEU A 188 -6.24 10.36 -18.98
C LEU A 188 -5.53 11.64 -19.41
N LYS A 189 -4.44 11.97 -18.70
CA LYS A 189 -3.62 13.15 -18.96
C LYS A 189 -2.18 12.86 -18.52
N CYS A 190 -1.21 13.27 -19.32
CA CYS A 190 0.20 13.05 -19.01
C CYS A 190 1.02 14.28 -19.42
N GLU A 191 1.64 14.93 -18.43
CA GLU A 191 2.40 16.17 -18.61
C GLU A 191 3.83 15.98 -18.15
N ARG A 192 4.78 16.60 -18.85
CA ARG A 192 6.19 16.54 -18.46
C ARG A 192 6.37 17.21 -17.09
N ALA A 193 7.11 16.54 -16.21
CA ALA A 193 7.37 16.99 -14.86
C ALA A 193 8.88 17.13 -14.60
N LYS A 194 9.22 17.82 -13.51
CA LYS A 194 10.57 17.78 -12.95
C LYS A 194 10.78 16.45 -12.24
N ALA A 195 12.04 16.04 -12.09
CA ALA A 195 12.36 14.90 -11.25
C ALA A 195 11.93 15.18 -9.80
N PRO A 196 11.40 14.17 -9.08
CA PRO A 196 11.14 14.23 -7.64
C PRO A 196 12.38 14.64 -6.85
N ARG A 197 12.19 15.21 -5.65
CA ARG A 197 13.30 15.55 -4.74
C ARG A 197 14.16 14.32 -4.42
N GLU A 198 13.51 13.18 -4.19
CA GLU A 198 14.15 11.88 -3.99
C GLU A 198 13.88 11.02 -5.21
N THR A 199 14.92 10.69 -5.98
CA THR A 199 14.75 9.92 -7.23
C THR A 199 14.44 8.45 -6.97
N LEU A 200 14.96 7.90 -5.87
CA LEU A 200 14.71 6.53 -5.44
C LEU A 200 13.58 6.48 -4.42
N VAL A 201 12.63 5.58 -4.65
CA VAL A 201 11.63 5.20 -3.65
C VAL A 201 12.28 4.32 -2.60
N ASN A 202 12.02 4.61 -1.32
CA ASN A 202 12.52 3.84 -0.18
C ASN A 202 11.34 3.28 0.62
N PHE A 203 11.37 1.98 0.91
CA PHE A 203 10.31 1.26 1.62
C PHE A 203 10.60 1.03 3.12
N VAL A 204 11.75 1.49 3.64
CA VAL A 204 12.25 1.16 4.99
C VAL A 204 11.34 1.64 6.15
N ASN A 205 10.36 2.53 5.89
CA ASN A 205 9.47 3.10 6.91
C ASN A 205 7.98 3.11 6.52
N LEU A 206 7.53 2.18 5.67
CA LEU A 206 6.11 2.05 5.31
C LEU A 206 5.29 1.28 6.36
#